data_AF-A0A9X2MAS1-F1
#
_entry.id   AF-A0A9X2MAS1-F1
#
_cell.length_a   1.000
_cell.length_b   1.000
_cell.length_c   1.000
_cell.angle_alpha   90.00
_cell.angle_beta   90.00
_cell.angle_gamma   90.00
#
_symmetry.space_group_name_H-M   'P 1'
#
loop_
_entity.id
_entity.type
_entity.pdbx_description
1 polymer ?
#
loop_
_entity_poly.entity_id
_entity_poly.type
_entity_poly.pdbx_seq_one_letter_code
_entity_poly.pdbx_strand_id
1 'polypeptide(L)'
;MIKDTVFNEEVLKEIFDKLISTSNAKTNEELIILRDYAINYISDYFNNNLAPNNAPLDFISCDEVTVEVKDKTTNRIFRRNLDISYIENSNGLKLMGENLKGEPSEIVFLSDTAMNKIIDVTGQGLNQSRCHD
;
A
#
# COMPACT_ATOMS: atom_id res chain seq x y z
N MET A 1 37.85 0.35 10.63
CA MET A 1 36.43 -0.02 10.45
C MET A 1 35.82 0.61 9.19
N ILE A 2 36.58 0.76 8.09
CA ILE A 2 36.14 1.48 6.85
C ILE A 2 36.27 0.59 5.59
N LYS A 3 36.85 -0.62 5.69
CA LYS A 3 37.08 -1.50 4.53
C LYS A 3 35.86 -2.33 4.11
N ASP A 4 34.96 -2.62 5.04
CA ASP A 4 33.81 -3.51 4.76
C ASP A 4 32.69 -2.81 4.00
N THR A 5 32.59 -1.47 4.09
CA THR A 5 31.52 -0.68 3.47
C THR A 5 31.69 -0.57 1.95
N VAL A 6 32.92 -0.35 1.47
CA VAL A 6 33.23 -0.22 0.03
C VAL A 6 33.03 -1.55 -0.71
N PHE A 7 33.43 -2.66 -0.09
CA PHE A 7 33.24 -4.01 -0.64
C PHE A 7 31.75 -4.33 -0.83
N ASN A 8 30.89 -3.85 0.07
CA ASN A 8 29.46 -4.09 0.01
C ASN A 8 28.77 -3.27 -1.11
N GLU A 9 29.24 -2.06 -1.38
CA GLU A 9 28.72 -1.22 -2.48
C GLU A 9 29.02 -1.81 -3.86
N GLU A 10 30.23 -2.35 -4.08
CA GLU A 10 30.61 -2.98 -5.34
C GLU A 10 29.77 -4.24 -5.63
N VAL A 11 29.58 -5.09 -4.62
CA VAL A 11 28.76 -6.30 -4.74
C VAL A 11 27.29 -5.95 -5.02
N LEU A 12 26.73 -4.96 -4.33
CA LEU A 12 25.36 -4.52 -4.58
C LEU A 12 25.18 -3.99 -6.00
N LYS A 13 26.15 -3.21 -6.48
CA LYS A 13 26.13 -2.70 -7.86
C LYS A 13 26.14 -3.83 -8.89
N GLU A 14 26.99 -4.83 -8.71
CA GLU A 14 27.05 -5.99 -9.61
C GLU A 14 25.72 -6.74 -9.66
N ILE A 15 25.06 -6.93 -8.51
CA ILE A 15 23.74 -7.59 -8.43
C ILE A 15 22.69 -6.78 -9.21
N PHE A 16 22.64 -5.46 -9.03
CA PHE A 16 21.70 -4.60 -9.76
C PHE A 16 21.96 -4.61 -11.26
N ASP A 17 23.22 -4.48 -11.68
CA ASP A 17 23.60 -4.49 -13.10
C ASP A 17 23.19 -5.81 -13.76
N LYS A 18 23.37 -6.93 -13.06
CA LYS A 18 22.96 -8.26 -13.54
C LYS A 18 21.45 -8.42 -13.61
N LEU A 19 20.71 -7.89 -12.63
CA LEU A 19 19.24 -7.91 -12.64
C LEU A 19 18.70 -7.09 -13.82
N ILE A 20 19.26 -5.91 -14.07
CA ILE A 20 18.93 -5.06 -15.22
C ILE A 20 19.24 -5.80 -16.52
N SER A 21 20.45 -6.35 -16.67
CA SER A 21 20.84 -7.05 -17.90
C SER A 21 19.95 -8.27 -18.18
N THR A 22 19.55 -9.00 -17.13
CA THR A 22 18.70 -10.20 -17.25
C THR A 22 17.26 -9.85 -17.63
N SER A 23 16.77 -8.69 -17.20
CA SER A 23 15.41 -8.23 -17.54
C SER A 23 15.26 -7.72 -18.99
N ASN A 24 16.35 -7.49 -19.71
CA ASN A 24 16.38 -6.88 -21.04
C ASN A 24 15.73 -5.48 -21.12
N ALA A 25 15.61 -4.76 -20.00
CA ALA A 25 15.12 -3.38 -20.00
C ALA A 25 16.10 -2.46 -20.75
N LYS A 26 15.59 -1.75 -21.77
CA LYS A 26 16.38 -0.86 -22.65
C LYS A 26 16.02 0.62 -22.48
N THR A 27 14.85 0.89 -21.91
CA THR A 27 14.33 2.24 -21.70
C THR A 27 14.17 2.56 -20.21
N ASN A 28 14.14 3.85 -19.87
CA ASN A 28 13.89 4.29 -18.50
C ASN A 28 12.51 3.86 -17.99
N GLU A 29 11.51 3.78 -18.87
CA GLU A 29 10.16 3.33 -18.51
C GLU A 29 10.15 1.84 -18.12
N GLU A 30 10.83 0.99 -18.89
CA GLU A 30 10.99 -0.43 -18.56
C GLU A 30 11.75 -0.63 -17.24
N LEU A 31 12.77 0.19 -16.97
CA LEU A 31 13.48 0.16 -15.69
C LEU A 31 12.61 0.57 -14.50
N ILE A 32 11.72 1.55 -14.69
CA ILE A 32 10.74 1.97 -13.67
C ILE A 32 9.76 0.83 -13.38
N ILE A 33 9.26 0.16 -14.43
CA ILE A 33 8.38 -0.99 -14.29
C ILE A 33 9.08 -2.14 -13.56
N LEU A 34 10.32 -2.45 -13.94
CA LEU A 34 11.13 -3.49 -13.29
C LEU A 34 11.33 -3.21 -11.80
N ARG A 35 11.61 -1.96 -11.43
CA ARG A 35 11.72 -1.52 -10.04
C ARG A 35 10.42 -1.80 -9.29
N ASP A 36 9.27 -1.39 -9.83
CA ASP A 36 7.97 -1.54 -9.18
C ASP A 36 7.64 -3.04 -8.98
N TYR A 37 7.96 -3.89 -9.97
CA TYR A 37 7.84 -5.36 -9.84
C TYR A 37 8.75 -5.93 -8.75
N ALA A 38 10.02 -5.51 -8.69
CA ALA A 38 10.96 -6.01 -7.70
C ALA A 38 10.53 -5.65 -6.28
N ILE A 39 10.05 -4.42 -6.05
CA ILE A 39 9.54 -3.98 -4.74
C ILE A 39 8.36 -4.84 -4.29
N ASN A 40 7.38 -5.06 -5.18
CA ASN A 40 6.20 -5.86 -4.86
C ASN A 40 6.58 -7.32 -4.58
N TYR A 41 7.41 -7.92 -5.44
CA TYR A 41 7.86 -9.30 -5.26
C TYR A 41 8.57 -9.52 -3.92
N ILE A 42 9.47 -8.61 -3.55
CA ILE A 42 10.19 -8.67 -2.28
C ILE A 42 9.21 -8.53 -1.11
N SER A 43 8.26 -7.59 -1.21
CA SER A 43 7.24 -7.37 -0.18
C SER A 43 6.35 -8.61 0.01
N ASP A 44 5.86 -9.20 -1.08
CA ASP A 44 5.06 -10.41 -1.09
C ASP A 44 5.83 -11.60 -0.49
N TYR A 45 7.10 -11.75 -0.87
CA TYR A 45 7.96 -12.78 -0.30
C TYR A 45 8.04 -12.64 1.22
N PHE A 46 8.31 -11.43 1.74
CA PHE A 46 8.41 -11.22 3.18
C PHE A 46 7.07 -11.40 3.90
N ASN A 47 5.97 -10.90 3.34
CA ASN A 47 4.64 -11.10 3.92
C ASN A 47 4.31 -12.59 4.05
N ASN A 48 4.60 -13.38 3.01
CA ASN A 48 4.29 -14.80 3.00
C ASN A 48 5.22 -15.66 3.88
N ASN A 49 6.46 -15.22 4.13
CA ASN A 49 7.46 -16.03 4.83
C ASN A 49 7.77 -15.58 6.26
N LEU A 50 7.77 -14.27 6.54
CA LEU A 50 8.12 -13.73 7.86
C LEU A 50 6.91 -13.48 8.75
N ALA A 51 5.78 -13.10 8.15
CA ALA A 51 4.54 -12.85 8.87
C ALA A 51 3.37 -13.61 8.21
N PRO A 52 3.45 -14.96 8.11
CA PRO A 52 2.39 -15.74 7.50
C PRO A 52 1.13 -15.62 8.36
N ASN A 53 0.26 -14.68 8.00
CA ASN A 53 -1.03 -14.52 8.63
C ASN A 53 -2.08 -15.16 7.73
N ASN A 54 -2.57 -16.33 8.13
CA ASN A 54 -3.65 -17.03 7.45
C ASN A 54 -5.04 -16.46 7.82
N ALA A 55 -5.09 -15.39 8.63
CA ALA A 55 -6.35 -14.73 8.93
C ALA A 55 -6.95 -14.12 7.65
N PRO A 56 -8.27 -14.22 7.46
CA PRO A 56 -8.95 -13.54 6.36
C PRO A 56 -8.60 -12.05 6.34
N LEU A 57 -8.29 -11.53 5.15
CA LEU A 57 -8.00 -10.12 4.87
C LEU A 57 -9.28 -9.24 4.94
N ASP A 58 -10.23 -9.59 5.80
CA ASP A 58 -11.53 -8.93 5.91
C ASP A 58 -11.45 -7.61 6.70
N PHE A 59 -10.36 -7.44 7.47
CA PHE A 59 -10.12 -6.29 8.31
C PHE A 59 -8.62 -5.99 8.46
N ILE A 60 -8.24 -4.74 8.19
CA ILE A 60 -6.88 -4.24 8.38
C ILE A 60 -6.96 -2.99 9.26
N SER A 61 -6.07 -2.88 10.25
CA SER A 61 -5.95 -1.67 11.09
C SER A 61 -4.52 -1.38 11.50
N CYS A 62 -4.15 -0.11 11.59
CA CYS A 62 -2.89 0.34 12.18
C CYS A 62 -3.00 1.78 12.71
N ASP A 63 -2.02 2.21 13.52
CA ASP A 63 -1.92 3.57 14.07
C ASP A 63 -0.86 4.44 13.36
N GLU A 64 -0.04 3.83 12.51
CA GLU A 64 0.96 4.51 11.69
C GLU A 64 0.83 3.97 10.26
N VAL A 65 0.86 4.87 9.28
CA VAL A 65 0.91 4.50 7.86
C VAL A 65 2.21 4.98 7.22
N THR A 66 2.76 4.18 6.31
CA THR A 66 3.79 4.66 5.40
C THR A 66 3.15 5.12 4.10
N VAL A 67 3.19 6.43 3.83
CA VAL A 67 2.76 7.00 2.56
C VAL A 67 3.91 6.96 1.56
N GLU A 68 3.67 6.30 0.44
CA GLU A 68 4.57 6.32 -0.72
C GLU A 68 4.00 7.24 -1.81
N VAL A 69 4.79 8.22 -2.23
CA VAL A 69 4.41 9.20 -3.26
C VAL A 69 5.38 9.11 -4.43
N LYS A 70 4.84 8.84 -5.61
CA LYS A 70 5.57 8.91 -6.89
C LYS A 70 5.35 10.27 -7.54
N ASP A 71 6.41 11.07 -7.61
CA ASP A 71 6.35 12.36 -8.28
C ASP A 71 6.17 12.17 -9.80
N LYS A 72 5.18 12.86 -10.38
CA LYS A 72 4.80 12.69 -11.79
C LYS A 72 5.88 13.18 -12.77
N THR A 73 6.64 14.21 -12.40
CA THR A 73 7.62 14.84 -13.29
C THR A 73 8.96 14.10 -13.26
N THR A 74 9.39 13.64 -12.08
CA THR A 74 10.71 13.06 -11.87
C THR A 74 10.70 11.54 -11.69
N ASN A 75 9.53 10.91 -11.53
CA ASN A 75 9.37 9.48 -11.21
C ASN A 75 10.09 9.02 -9.92
N ARG A 76 10.52 9.98 -9.10
CA ARG A 76 11.11 9.73 -7.79
C ARG A 76 10.04 9.28 -6.81
N ILE A 77 10.40 8.31 -5.99
CA ILE A 77 9.57 7.79 -4.91
C ILE A 77 10.03 8.44 -3.61
N PHE A 78 9.07 8.97 -2.84
CA PHE A 78 9.29 9.48 -1.50
C PHE A 78 8.42 8.70 -0.52
N ARG A 79 9.02 8.27 0.59
CA ARG A 79 8.32 7.56 1.66
C ARG A 79 8.34 8.38 2.94
N ARG A 80 7.20 8.48 3.62
CA ARG A 80 7.05 9.14 4.90
C ARG A 80 6.15 8.30 5.80
N ASN A 81 6.55 8.16 7.06
CA ASN A 81 5.67 7.64 8.09
C ASN A 81 4.84 8.78 8.64
N LEU A 82 3.54 8.56 8.76
CA LEU A 82 2.59 9.51 9.32
C LEU A 82 1.79 8.80 10.42
N ASP A 83 1.59 9.51 11.52
CA ASP A 83 0.73 9.09 12.64
C ASP A 83 -0.74 9.28 12.24
N ILE A 84 -1.22 8.39 11.38
CA ILE A 84 -2.59 8.33 10.89
C ILE A 84 -3.12 6.95 11.23
N SER A 85 -4.21 6.89 12.00
CA SER A 85 -4.90 5.63 12.21
C SER A 85 -5.65 5.22 10.95
N TYR A 86 -5.47 3.97 10.55
CA TYR A 86 -6.02 3.36 9.35
C TYR A 86 -6.96 2.23 9.73
N ILE A 87 -8.13 2.18 9.09
CA ILE A 87 -9.04 1.03 9.17
C ILE A 87 -9.57 0.73 7.77
N GLU A 88 -9.43 -0.51 7.31
CA GLU A 88 -10.00 -1.00 6.05
C GLU A 88 -10.82 -2.27 6.31
N ASN A 89 -12.00 -2.33 5.70
CA ASN A 89 -12.86 -3.52 5.67
C ASN A 89 -13.83 -3.44 4.49
N SER A 90 -14.79 -4.37 4.42
CA SER A 90 -15.82 -4.40 3.36
C SER A 90 -16.64 -3.12 3.18
N ASN A 91 -16.75 -2.26 4.19
CA ASN A 91 -17.45 -0.97 4.09
C ASN A 91 -16.57 0.14 3.46
N GLY A 92 -15.26 -0.07 3.35
CA GLY A 92 -14.32 0.87 2.78
C GLY A 92 -13.16 1.21 3.71
N LEU A 93 -12.58 2.39 3.49
CA LEU A 93 -11.35 2.87 4.10
C LEU A 93 -11.63 4.09 4.99
N LYS A 94 -11.08 4.08 6.20
CA LYS A 94 -11.10 5.20 7.13
C LYS A 94 -9.67 5.58 7.54
N LEU A 95 -9.34 6.86 7.37
CA LEU A 95 -8.10 7.48 7.82
C LEU A 95 -8.42 8.50 8.91
N MET A 96 -7.70 8.47 10.04
CA MET A 96 -7.95 9.36 11.18
C MET A 96 -6.65 10.00 11.66
N GLY A 97 -6.74 11.25 12.10
CA GLY A 97 -5.63 11.99 12.68
C GLY A 97 -6.14 13.26 13.34
N GLU A 98 -5.34 14.32 13.30
CA GLU A 98 -5.68 15.62 13.87
C GLU A 98 -5.59 16.74 12.81
N ASN A 99 -6.43 17.75 12.95
CA ASN A 99 -6.32 18.97 12.15
C ASN A 99 -5.26 19.93 12.74
N LEU A 100 -5.05 21.09 12.10
CA LEU A 100 -4.07 22.09 12.54
C LEU A 100 -4.32 22.66 13.97
N LYS A 101 -5.51 22.45 14.53
CA LYS A 101 -5.88 22.86 15.89
C LYS A 101 -5.73 21.73 16.92
N GLY A 102 -5.28 20.54 16.51
CA GLY A 102 -5.22 19.35 17.37
C GLY A 102 -6.59 18.71 17.61
N GLU A 103 -7.60 19.02 16.79
CA GLU A 103 -8.92 18.38 16.89
C GLU A 103 -8.95 17.11 16.04
N PRO A 104 -9.60 16.02 16.49
CA PRO A 104 -9.75 14.82 15.70
C PRO A 104 -10.37 15.10 14.33
N SER A 105 -9.77 14.52 13.28
CA SER A 105 -10.21 14.66 11.89
C SER A 105 -10.15 13.31 11.20
N GLU A 106 -11.10 13.06 10.29
CA GLU A 106 -11.16 11.81 9.54
C GLU A 106 -11.49 12.01 8.06
N ILE A 107 -10.97 11.11 7.23
CA ILE A 107 -11.31 10.96 5.82
C ILE A 107 -11.85 9.54 5.64
N VAL A 108 -13.06 9.42 5.09
CA VAL A 108 -13.73 8.14 4.90
C VAL A 108 -14.04 7.95 3.41
N PHE A 109 -13.57 6.83 2.86
CA PHE A 109 -13.93 6.35 1.53
C PHE A 109 -14.91 5.19 1.69
N LEU A 110 -16.11 5.35 1.16
CA LEU A 110 -17.18 4.36 1.27
C LEU A 110 -17.17 3.44 0.06
N SER A 111 -17.25 2.14 0.29
CA SER A 111 -17.48 1.14 -0.76
C SER A 111 -18.95 1.12 -1.19
N ASP A 112 -19.23 0.48 -2.33
CA ASP A 112 -20.61 0.21 -2.77
C ASP A 112 -21.40 -0.57 -1.71
N THR A 113 -20.75 -1.49 -0.98
CA THR A 113 -21.36 -2.21 0.13
C THR A 113 -21.84 -1.27 1.23
N ALA A 114 -21.03 -0.27 1.60
CA ALA A 114 -21.44 0.73 2.58
C ALA A 114 -22.55 1.65 2.06
N MET A 115 -22.44 2.09 0.81
CA MET A 115 -23.46 2.92 0.18
C MET A 115 -24.82 2.22 0.11
N ASN A 116 -24.84 0.94 -0.28
CA ASN A 116 -26.06 0.15 -0.31
C ASN A 116 -26.67 -0.02 1.10
N LYS A 117 -25.85 -0.23 2.13
CA LYS A 117 -26.33 -0.26 3.53
C LYS A 117 -26.96 1.07 3.95
N ILE A 118 -26.37 2.21 3.55
CA ILE A 118 -26.93 3.54 3.85
C ILE A 118 -28.26 3.75 3.12
N ILE A 119 -28.34 3.39 1.83
CA ILE A 119 -29.56 3.49 1.01
C ILE A 119 -30.69 2.65 1.62
N ASP A 120 -30.39 1.42 2.06
CA ASP A 120 -31.39 0.56 2.71
C ASP A 120 -31.89 1.15 4.04
N VAL A 121 -30.97 1.62 4.90
CA VAL A 121 -31.32 2.21 6.21
C VAL A 121 -32.10 3.51 6.05
N THR A 122 -31.85 4.27 4.98
CA THR A 122 -32.59 5.51 4.65
C THR A 122 -33.91 5.26 3.92
N GLY A 123 -34.29 3.99 3.70
CA GLY A 123 -35.57 3.61 3.11
C GLY A 123 -35.65 3.80 1.60
N GLN A 124 -34.51 3.96 0.92
CA GLN A 124 -34.41 4.09 -0.54
C GLN A 124 -33.94 2.80 -1.21
N GLY A 125 -33.75 1.72 -0.44
CA GLY A 125 -33.34 0.41 -0.94
C GLY A 125 -34.43 -0.31 -1.74
N LEU A 126 -34.01 -1.34 -2.49
CA LEU A 126 -34.95 -2.24 -3.17
C LEU A 126 -35.82 -2.97 -2.13
N ASN A 127 -37.13 -3.02 -2.38
CA ASN A 127 -38.08 -3.74 -1.52
C ASN A 127 -38.03 -5.25 -1.79
N GLN A 128 -36.86 -5.86 -1.63
CA GLN A 128 -36.61 -7.29 -1.76
C GLN A 128 -35.84 -7.79 -0.53
N SER A 129 -36.28 -8.91 0.03
CA SER A 129 -35.64 -9.50 1.20
C SER A 129 -34.27 -10.06 0.83
N ARG A 130 -33.20 -9.65 1.53
CA ARG A 130 -31.84 -10.18 1.35
C ARG A 130 -31.67 -11.62 1.87
N CYS A 131 -32.67 -12.16 2.55
CA CYS A 131 -32.65 -13.51 3.09
C CYS A 131 -33.25 -14.53 2.12
N HIS A 132 -32.81 -14.57 0.87
CA HIS A 132 -33.01 -15.72 -0.03
C HIS A 132 -31.97 -15.67 -1.14
N ASP A 133 -30.77 -16.18 -0.84
CA ASP A 133 -29.83 -16.87 -1.75
C ASP A 133 -28.84 -17.66 -0.89
#